data_AF-A0A1S9AHN8-F1
#
_entry.id   AF-A0A1S9AHN8-F1
#
_cell.length_a   1.000
_cell.length_b   1.000
_cell.length_c   1.000
_cell.angle_alpha   90.00
_cell.angle_beta   90.00
_cell.angle_gamma   90.00
#
_symmetry.space_group_name_H-M   'P 1'
#
loop_
_entity.id
_entity.type
_entity.pdbx_description
1 polymer ?
#
loop_
_entity_poly.entity_id
_entity_poly.type
_entity_poly.pdbx_seq_one_letter_code
_entity_poly.pdbx_strand_id
1 'polypeptide(L)'
;MPKNKRPVPRKSNNVREPDTAAQAKELADLALEIAEREDAPGFDADDEREEALTAAVRKAVRKKRDAVLYEAIELARYTDPLACRLLRGRIEEEAATWRFKREDGPEYEIDAFLVPLFVRSTGGLVAQESFRDEEAFAALATSFQAAGLDSKGAKVVLIQHAYDLAEVDHIAYSTLHEMLREAAASLLEKKLQPAPTIEASIRGWTGEPVAPDETAMELRFLLGFSLKRADDPFYRVPKDEAGSDAYFARRLERYRDWTVDVAPLVRRCLALDPERLSVDFLYQDLFYGAKEQGVAELSLLGLLSEVRRTLAAKELEPDQVHAAVAPLDMGEHIVLRANLYALDGGLPWGSVEKAVDLAADLGAEVDDLCDALLSIGLEGVSVATGFSQDGHAEGAEPYQPA
;
A
#
# COMPACT_ATOMS: atom_id res chain seq x y z
N MET A 1 19.94 63.63 -41.36
CA MET A 1 20.51 62.76 -40.31
C MET A 1 19.39 62.17 -39.47
N PRO A 2 18.95 60.92 -39.70
CA PRO A 2 17.96 60.26 -38.86
C PRO A 2 18.64 59.55 -37.68
N LYS A 3 18.15 59.81 -36.46
CA LYS A 3 18.65 59.21 -35.22
C LYS A 3 18.13 57.77 -35.08
N ASN A 4 19.00 56.77 -35.23
CA ASN A 4 18.73 55.38 -34.90
C ASN A 4 18.50 55.21 -33.39
N LYS A 5 17.26 54.98 -32.97
CA LYS A 5 16.96 54.42 -31.63
C LYS A 5 17.18 52.92 -31.68
N ARG A 6 18.17 52.42 -30.94
CA ARG A 6 18.36 50.98 -30.70
C ARG A 6 17.19 50.42 -29.89
N PRO A 7 16.70 49.19 -30.18
CA PRO A 7 15.64 48.58 -29.38
C PRO A 7 16.15 48.27 -27.96
N VAL A 8 15.30 48.53 -26.98
CA VAL A 8 15.54 48.21 -25.56
C VAL A 8 15.58 46.68 -25.40
N PRO A 9 16.52 46.11 -24.61
CA PRO A 9 16.60 44.67 -24.40
C PRO A 9 15.30 44.18 -23.74
N ARG A 10 14.66 43.16 -24.33
CA ARG A 10 13.57 42.44 -23.66
C ARG A 10 14.12 41.84 -22.36
N LYS A 11 13.47 42.13 -21.22
CA LYS A 11 13.69 41.39 -19.98
C LYS A 11 13.54 39.90 -20.29
N SER A 12 14.58 39.12 -20.06
CA SER A 12 14.51 37.67 -20.07
C SER A 12 13.53 37.25 -18.98
N ASN A 13 12.42 36.63 -19.40
CA ASN A 13 11.54 35.89 -18.52
C ASN A 13 12.25 34.58 -18.17
N ASN A 14 13.30 34.64 -17.35
CA ASN A 14 13.78 33.45 -16.68
C ASN A 14 12.73 33.13 -15.62
N VAL A 15 11.82 32.22 -15.95
CA VAL A 15 10.97 31.55 -14.97
C VAL A 15 11.95 30.91 -13.99
N ARG A 16 12.07 31.51 -12.80
CA ARG A 16 12.82 30.91 -11.70
C ARG A 16 12.20 29.54 -11.49
N GLU A 17 13.00 28.47 -11.57
CA GLU A 17 12.51 27.14 -11.23
C GLU A 17 11.84 27.23 -9.85
N PRO A 18 10.64 26.66 -9.69
CA PRO A 18 9.95 26.68 -8.41
C PRO A 18 10.87 26.07 -7.37
N ASP A 19 11.05 26.76 -6.25
CA ASP A 19 11.82 26.27 -5.12
C ASP A 19 11.10 25.04 -4.53
N THR A 20 11.55 23.84 -4.91
CA THR A 20 10.96 22.56 -4.53
C THR A 20 11.14 22.32 -3.03
N ALA A 21 12.34 22.60 -2.52
CA ALA A 21 12.69 22.43 -1.12
C ALA A 21 11.84 23.33 -0.21
N ALA A 22 11.63 24.60 -0.61
CA ALA A 22 10.76 25.49 0.15
C ALA A 22 9.30 24.99 0.21
N GLN A 23 8.79 24.42 -0.89
CA GLN A 23 7.43 23.86 -0.92
C GLN A 23 7.32 22.55 -0.15
N ALA A 24 8.34 21.70 -0.21
CA ALA A 24 8.38 20.45 0.53
C ALA A 24 8.38 20.74 2.04
N LYS A 25 9.19 21.71 2.46
CA LYS A 25 9.20 22.21 3.82
C LYS A 25 7.84 22.79 4.25
N GLU A 26 7.20 23.61 3.41
CA GLU A 26 5.87 24.16 3.73
C GLU A 26 4.83 23.06 3.99
N LEU A 27 4.84 21.98 3.20
CA LEU A 27 3.95 20.82 3.43
C LEU A 27 4.27 20.08 4.72
N ALA A 28 5.55 19.85 5.01
CA ALA A 28 6.00 19.19 6.24
C ALA A 28 5.67 20.04 7.49
N ASP A 29 5.91 21.35 7.44
CA ASP A 29 5.61 22.29 8.52
C ASP A 29 4.10 22.33 8.79
N LEU A 30 3.25 22.35 7.75
CA LEU A 30 1.79 22.29 7.92
C LEU A 30 1.33 20.99 8.58
N ALA A 31 1.90 19.85 8.21
CA ALA A 31 1.57 18.57 8.82
C ALA A 31 2.01 18.50 10.29
N LEU A 32 3.20 19.03 10.61
CA LEU A 32 3.71 19.12 11.98
C LEU A 32 2.80 20.00 12.85
N GLU A 33 2.40 21.18 12.35
CA GLU A 33 1.49 22.07 13.07
C GLU A 33 0.13 21.41 13.41
N ILE A 34 -0.34 20.49 12.57
CA ILE A 34 -1.57 19.73 12.81
C ILE A 34 -1.31 18.65 13.86
N ALA A 35 -0.25 17.84 13.68
CA ALA A 35 0.10 16.74 14.58
C ALA A 35 0.35 17.21 16.03
N GLU A 36 1.12 18.29 16.23
CA GLU A 36 1.42 18.83 17.58
C GLU A 36 0.18 19.33 18.34
N ARG A 37 -0.95 19.53 17.66
CA ARG A 37 -2.19 20.07 18.25
C ARG A 37 -3.25 19.02 18.51
N GLU A 38 -3.22 17.85 17.86
CA GLU A 38 -4.09 16.73 18.23
C GLU A 38 -3.88 16.30 19.69
N ASP A 39 -2.65 16.46 20.20
CA ASP A 39 -2.30 16.22 21.60
C ASP A 39 -2.77 17.32 22.58
N ALA A 40 -3.34 18.43 22.09
CA ALA A 40 -3.75 19.56 22.92
C ALA A 40 -5.24 19.49 23.31
N PRO A 41 -5.59 19.34 24.61
CA PRO A 41 -6.98 19.22 25.03
C PRO A 41 -7.78 20.50 24.77
N GLY A 42 -8.89 20.38 24.02
CA GLY A 42 -9.87 21.44 23.80
C GLY A 42 -9.76 22.19 22.48
N PHE A 43 -8.93 21.73 21.54
CA PHE A 43 -8.99 22.16 20.14
C PHE A 43 -9.93 21.23 19.38
N ASP A 44 -11.05 21.77 18.89
CA ASP A 44 -11.77 21.14 17.78
C ASP A 44 -10.80 21.06 16.59
N ALA A 45 -10.79 19.94 15.85
CA ALA A 45 -9.97 19.76 14.66
C ALA A 45 -9.99 21.05 13.81
N ASP A 46 -8.82 21.66 13.59
CA ASP A 46 -8.76 22.97 12.94
C ASP A 46 -8.95 22.77 11.43
N ASP A 47 -10.22 22.65 11.02
CA ASP A 47 -10.70 22.43 9.66
C ASP A 47 -9.94 23.30 8.64
N GLU A 48 -9.56 24.53 9.01
CA GLU A 48 -8.86 25.47 8.13
C GLU A 48 -7.44 25.01 7.76
N ARG A 49 -6.67 24.46 8.71
CA ARG A 49 -5.30 23.96 8.44
C ARG A 49 -5.33 22.66 7.67
N GLU A 50 -6.23 21.75 8.05
CA GLU A 50 -6.43 20.51 7.29
C GLU A 50 -6.86 20.81 5.86
N GLU A 51 -7.76 21.77 5.65
CA GLU A 51 -8.15 22.23 4.31
C GLU A 51 -6.97 22.89 3.57
N ALA A 52 -6.13 23.67 4.26
CA ALA A 52 -4.94 24.27 3.67
C ALA A 52 -3.91 23.23 3.22
N LEU A 53 -3.62 22.23 4.06
CA LEU A 53 -2.74 21.11 3.70
C LEU A 53 -3.32 20.34 2.52
N THR A 54 -4.61 19.99 2.59
CA THR A 54 -5.33 19.30 1.52
C THR A 54 -5.24 20.06 0.20
N ALA A 55 -5.49 21.38 0.22
CA ALA A 55 -5.41 22.21 -0.98
C ALA A 55 -3.98 22.30 -1.54
N ALA A 56 -2.96 22.36 -0.67
CA ALA A 56 -1.56 22.40 -1.07
C ALA A 56 -1.09 21.08 -1.70
N VAL A 57 -1.40 19.95 -1.07
CA VAL A 57 -1.13 18.60 -1.57
C VAL A 57 -1.82 18.37 -2.92
N ARG A 58 -3.13 18.61 -3.01
CA ARG A 58 -3.92 18.49 -4.24
C ARG A 58 -3.31 19.30 -5.38
N LYS A 59 -2.85 20.52 -5.09
CA LYS A 59 -2.19 21.39 -6.06
C LYS A 59 -0.85 20.82 -6.52
N ALA A 60 -0.06 20.21 -5.63
CA ALA A 60 1.21 19.58 -5.98
C ALA A 60 1.01 18.32 -6.85
N VAL A 61 0.08 17.44 -6.48
CA VAL A 61 -0.32 16.25 -7.26
C VAL A 61 -0.75 16.66 -8.67
N ARG A 62 -1.71 17.59 -8.79
CA ARG A 62 -2.22 18.07 -10.09
C ARG A 62 -1.17 18.78 -10.96
N LYS A 63 -0.13 19.34 -10.33
CA LYS A 63 1.00 19.99 -11.03
C LYS A 63 2.16 19.03 -11.31
N LYS A 64 2.00 17.72 -11.03
CA LYS A 64 3.01 16.69 -11.27
C LYS A 64 4.33 17.00 -10.54
N ARG A 65 4.22 17.41 -9.28
CA ARG A 65 5.37 17.77 -8.43
C ARG A 65 5.75 16.64 -7.48
N ASP A 66 5.92 15.43 -7.99
CA ASP A 66 6.22 14.25 -7.16
C ASP A 66 7.48 14.44 -6.31
N ALA A 67 8.52 15.11 -6.83
CA ALA A 67 9.73 15.43 -6.06
C ALA A 67 9.43 16.22 -4.77
N VAL A 68 8.50 17.18 -4.84
CA VAL A 68 8.08 17.96 -3.66
C VAL A 68 7.33 17.08 -2.65
N LEU A 69 6.48 16.18 -3.15
CA LEU A 69 5.69 15.27 -2.31
C LEU A 69 6.59 14.28 -1.55
N TYR A 70 7.52 13.64 -2.26
CA TYR A 70 8.49 12.71 -1.65
C TYR A 70 9.45 13.43 -0.70
N GLU A 71 9.98 14.60 -1.07
CA GLU A 71 10.84 15.40 -0.19
C GLU A 71 10.11 15.85 1.08
N ALA A 72 8.82 16.21 0.99
CA ALA A 72 8.03 16.59 2.16
C ALA A 72 7.82 15.41 3.12
N ILE A 73 7.54 14.21 2.60
CA ILE A 73 7.42 12.99 3.41
C ILE A 73 8.75 12.68 4.11
N GLU A 74 9.87 12.78 3.40
CA GLU A 74 11.20 12.54 3.96
C GLU A 74 11.54 13.54 5.07
N LEU A 75 11.24 14.83 4.87
CA LEU A 75 11.41 15.85 5.91
C LEU A 75 10.56 15.56 7.15
N ALA A 76 9.29 15.20 6.95
CA ALA A 76 8.40 14.86 8.05
C ALA A 76 8.86 13.59 8.80
N ARG A 77 9.38 12.59 8.08
CA ARG A 77 9.88 11.32 8.65
C ARG A 77 10.93 11.53 9.75
N TYR A 78 11.86 12.47 9.55
CA TYR A 78 12.90 12.78 10.54
C TYR A 78 12.51 13.88 11.55
N THR A 79 11.32 14.46 11.41
CA THR A 79 10.87 15.54 12.29
C THR A 79 9.89 15.00 13.34
N ASP A 80 8.83 14.32 12.88
CA ASP A 80 7.79 13.78 13.76
C ASP A 80 7.03 12.62 13.07
N PRO A 81 6.94 11.43 13.70
CA PRO A 81 6.24 10.27 13.14
C PRO A 81 4.75 10.52 12.82
N LEU A 82 4.02 11.26 13.66
CA LEU A 82 2.61 11.55 13.45
C LEU A 82 2.41 12.48 12.27
N ALA A 83 3.21 13.55 12.17
CA ALA A 83 3.21 14.46 11.04
C ALA A 83 3.54 13.73 9.72
N CYS A 84 4.49 12.78 9.76
CA CYS A 84 4.83 11.96 8.60
C CYS A 84 3.65 11.09 8.15
N ARG A 85 2.98 10.38 9.08
CA ARG A 85 1.79 9.56 8.78
C ARG A 85 0.67 10.40 8.22
N LEU A 86 0.36 11.53 8.84
CA LEU A 86 -0.70 12.46 8.42
C LEU A 86 -0.43 12.99 7.01
N LEU A 87 0.78 13.49 6.76
CA LEU A 87 1.16 14.03 5.45
C LEU A 87 1.10 12.95 4.36
N ARG A 88 1.67 11.77 4.63
CA ARG A 88 1.69 10.64 3.70
C ARG A 88 0.26 10.22 3.35
N GLY A 89 -0.58 9.97 4.36
CA GLY A 89 -1.98 9.60 4.16
C GLY A 89 -2.75 10.64 3.33
N ARG A 90 -2.53 11.94 3.56
CA ARG A 90 -3.16 13.00 2.76
C ARG A 90 -2.69 13.00 1.30
N ILE A 91 -1.39 12.79 1.07
CA ILE A 91 -0.82 12.71 -0.29
C ILE A 91 -1.39 11.51 -1.04
N GLU A 92 -1.42 10.36 -0.38
CA GLU A 92 -1.94 9.11 -0.93
C GLU A 92 -3.43 9.20 -1.26
N GLU A 93 -4.23 9.78 -0.36
CA GLU A 93 -5.67 10.02 -0.59
C GLU A 93 -5.89 10.93 -1.81
N GLU A 94 -5.22 12.09 -1.89
CA GLU A 94 -5.40 13.03 -3.01
C GLU A 94 -4.81 12.51 -4.34
N ALA A 95 -3.89 11.55 -4.29
CA ALA A 95 -3.35 10.87 -5.46
C ALA A 95 -4.27 9.73 -5.96
N ALA A 96 -4.89 8.98 -5.04
CA ALA A 96 -5.71 7.81 -5.35
C ALA A 96 -7.21 8.10 -5.48
N THR A 97 -7.68 9.28 -5.05
CA THR A 97 -9.09 9.69 -5.10
C THR A 97 -9.25 11.02 -5.83
N TRP A 98 -10.29 11.12 -6.67
CA TRP A 98 -10.63 12.36 -7.37
C TRP A 98 -12.12 12.63 -7.41
N ARG A 99 -12.53 13.74 -6.75
CA ARG A 99 -13.88 14.30 -6.86
C ARG A 99 -13.99 15.36 -7.95
N PHE A 100 -15.03 15.29 -8.75
CA PHE A 100 -15.30 16.25 -9.82
C PHE A 100 -16.79 16.33 -10.18
N LYS A 101 -17.16 17.45 -10.80
CA LYS A 101 -18.53 17.71 -11.27
C LYS A 101 -18.49 18.04 -12.77
N ARG A 102 -19.39 17.43 -13.56
CA ARG A 102 -19.64 17.86 -14.95
C ARG A 102 -20.62 19.03 -14.97
N GLU A 103 -20.64 19.80 -16.06
CA GLU A 103 -21.59 20.89 -16.27
C GLU A 103 -23.03 20.40 -16.03
N ASP A 104 -23.72 21.04 -15.08
CA ASP A 104 -25.07 20.72 -14.58
C ASP A 104 -25.34 19.25 -14.14
N GLY A 105 -24.28 18.49 -13.86
CA GLY A 105 -24.35 17.09 -13.42
C GLY A 105 -24.20 16.88 -11.90
N PRO A 106 -24.37 15.64 -11.41
CA PRO A 106 -23.99 15.29 -10.04
C PRO A 106 -22.47 15.35 -9.85
N GLU A 107 -22.05 15.42 -8.60
CA GLU A 107 -20.65 15.22 -8.22
C GLU A 107 -20.32 13.72 -8.25
N TYR A 108 -19.21 13.40 -8.89
CA TYR A 108 -18.65 12.06 -8.96
C TYR A 108 -17.38 11.98 -8.14
N GLU A 109 -17.10 10.79 -7.65
CA GLU A 109 -15.83 10.39 -7.05
C GLU A 109 -15.31 9.19 -7.84
N ILE A 110 -14.03 9.22 -8.20
CA ILE A 110 -13.32 8.06 -8.72
C ILE A 110 -12.13 7.74 -7.81
N ASP A 111 -11.95 6.46 -7.50
CA ASP A 111 -10.80 5.99 -6.76
C ASP A 111 -10.08 4.88 -7.49
N ALA A 112 -8.78 4.77 -7.22
CA ALA A 112 -7.95 3.63 -7.60
C ALA A 112 -7.85 2.67 -6.41
N PHE A 113 -8.05 1.39 -6.68
CA PHE A 113 -7.93 0.32 -5.68
C PHE A 113 -7.04 -0.79 -6.20
N LEU A 114 -6.41 -1.53 -5.28
CA LEU A 114 -5.72 -2.77 -5.59
C LEU A 114 -6.40 -3.94 -4.90
N VAL A 115 -6.36 -5.10 -5.55
CA VAL A 115 -6.59 -6.40 -4.93
C VAL A 115 -5.24 -7.12 -4.93
N PRO A 116 -4.53 -7.16 -3.79
CA PRO A 116 -3.30 -7.92 -3.69
C PRO A 116 -3.61 -9.41 -3.57
N LEU A 117 -2.79 -10.25 -4.18
CA LEU A 117 -2.90 -11.69 -4.06
C LEU A 117 -1.53 -12.36 -4.16
N PHE A 118 -1.35 -13.43 -3.40
CA PHE A 118 -0.27 -14.37 -3.64
C PHE A 118 -0.71 -15.41 -4.65
N VAL A 119 0.14 -15.63 -5.65
CA VAL A 119 -0.04 -16.67 -6.64
C VAL A 119 1.02 -17.72 -6.41
N ARG A 120 0.57 -18.89 -5.96
CA ARG A 120 1.42 -20.08 -5.85
C ARG A 120 1.30 -20.89 -7.13
N SER A 121 2.45 -21.30 -7.67
CA SER A 121 2.50 -22.00 -8.94
C SER A 121 3.64 -23.01 -9.00
N THR A 122 3.50 -23.99 -9.90
CA THR A 122 4.65 -24.76 -10.42
C THR A 122 5.07 -24.13 -11.76
N GLY A 123 6.34 -23.76 -11.89
CA GLY A 123 6.89 -23.14 -13.10
C GLY A 123 6.76 -21.62 -13.21
N GLY A 124 6.26 -20.94 -12.18
CA GLY A 124 6.06 -19.49 -12.19
C GLY A 124 4.95 -19.00 -13.11
N LEU A 125 4.58 -17.74 -12.98
CA LEU A 125 3.67 -17.10 -13.92
C LEU A 125 4.34 -16.77 -15.25
N VAL A 126 3.56 -16.85 -16.34
CA VAL A 126 4.03 -16.54 -17.70
C VAL A 126 3.20 -15.38 -18.27
N ALA A 127 3.80 -14.20 -18.41
CA ALA A 127 3.10 -12.97 -18.78
C ALA A 127 2.29 -13.10 -20.09
N GLN A 128 2.77 -13.90 -21.05
CA GLN A 128 2.09 -14.10 -22.33
C GLN A 128 0.82 -14.96 -22.22
N GLU A 129 0.68 -15.75 -21.16
CA GLU A 129 -0.50 -16.57 -20.86
C GLU A 129 -1.59 -15.76 -20.14
N SER A 130 -1.22 -14.67 -19.48
CA SER A 130 -2.13 -13.89 -18.67
C SER A 130 -3.16 -13.13 -19.50
N PHE A 131 -4.36 -13.09 -18.94
CA PHE A 131 -5.60 -12.47 -19.39
C PHE A 131 -6.02 -12.82 -20.82
N ARG A 132 -5.73 -14.06 -21.26
CA ARG A 132 -6.19 -14.61 -22.54
C ARG A 132 -7.65 -15.04 -22.52
N ASP A 133 -8.19 -15.34 -21.35
CA ASP A 133 -9.57 -15.74 -21.14
C ASP A 133 -10.47 -14.50 -20.93
N GLU A 134 -10.96 -13.93 -22.04
CA GLU A 134 -11.80 -12.72 -22.03
C GLU A 134 -13.12 -12.91 -21.27
N GLU A 135 -13.67 -14.14 -21.27
CA GLU A 135 -14.90 -14.45 -20.54
C GLU A 135 -14.66 -14.44 -19.03
N ALA A 136 -13.59 -15.09 -18.57
CA ALA A 136 -13.21 -15.08 -17.15
C ALA A 136 -12.93 -13.65 -16.67
N PHE A 137 -12.24 -12.85 -17.48
CA PHE A 137 -11.95 -11.45 -17.16
C PHE A 137 -13.21 -10.60 -17.08
N ALA A 138 -14.13 -10.72 -18.04
CA ALA A 138 -15.40 -9.99 -18.02
C ALA A 138 -16.28 -10.40 -16.81
N ALA A 139 -16.29 -11.68 -16.46
CA ALA A 139 -16.98 -12.18 -15.28
C ALA A 139 -16.36 -11.62 -13.98
N LEU A 140 -15.02 -11.62 -13.89
CA LEU A 140 -14.29 -11.04 -12.77
C LEU A 140 -14.60 -9.54 -12.62
N ALA A 141 -14.54 -8.75 -13.68
CA ALA A 141 -14.85 -7.32 -13.63
C ALA A 141 -16.30 -7.05 -13.15
N THR A 142 -17.25 -7.87 -13.57
CA THR A 142 -18.67 -7.73 -13.18
C THR A 142 -18.94 -8.18 -11.74
N SER A 143 -18.10 -9.06 -11.19
CA SER A 143 -18.31 -9.69 -9.88
C SER A 143 -18.33 -8.70 -8.71
N PHE A 144 -17.60 -7.58 -8.79
CA PHE A 144 -17.54 -6.56 -7.73
C PHE A 144 -18.92 -6.02 -7.35
N GLN A 145 -19.76 -5.74 -8.36
CA GLN A 145 -21.12 -5.25 -8.13
C GLN A 145 -22.06 -6.38 -7.72
N ALA A 146 -21.89 -7.57 -8.30
CA ALA A 146 -22.72 -8.73 -7.99
C ALA A 146 -22.57 -9.18 -6.53
N ALA A 147 -21.34 -9.13 -6.00
CA ALA A 147 -21.01 -9.46 -4.62
C ALA A 147 -21.25 -8.30 -3.63
N GLY A 148 -21.67 -7.12 -4.10
CA GLY A 148 -21.90 -5.96 -3.25
C GLY A 148 -20.63 -5.40 -2.59
N LEU A 149 -19.48 -5.55 -3.26
CA LEU A 149 -18.24 -4.82 -2.91
C LEU A 149 -18.31 -3.37 -3.37
N ASP A 150 -19.13 -3.12 -4.39
CA ASP A 150 -19.43 -1.82 -4.94
C ASP A 150 -20.96 -1.60 -5.05
N SER A 151 -21.39 -0.34 -5.12
CA SER A 151 -22.80 0.00 -5.27
C SER A 151 -23.30 -0.36 -6.67
N LYS A 152 -24.61 -0.64 -6.77
CA LYS A 152 -25.25 -0.94 -8.07
C LYS A 152 -25.20 0.23 -9.06
N GLY A 153 -24.99 1.45 -8.56
CA GLY A 153 -24.95 2.68 -9.37
C GLY A 153 -23.55 3.09 -9.78
N ALA A 154 -22.52 2.48 -9.20
CA ALA A 154 -21.13 2.75 -9.56
C ALA A 154 -20.77 2.09 -10.89
N LYS A 155 -19.55 2.38 -11.36
CA LYS A 155 -18.92 1.71 -12.49
C LYS A 155 -17.52 1.30 -12.09
N VAL A 156 -17.26 0.01 -12.16
CA VAL A 156 -15.95 -0.58 -11.87
C VAL A 156 -15.29 -0.99 -13.17
N VAL A 157 -14.00 -0.70 -13.31
CA VAL A 157 -13.15 -1.25 -14.36
C VAL A 157 -11.90 -1.83 -13.73
N LEU A 158 -11.44 -2.96 -14.26
CA LEU A 158 -10.14 -3.54 -13.95
C LEU A 158 -9.22 -3.34 -15.15
N ILE A 159 -7.94 -3.13 -14.89
CA ILE A 159 -6.92 -3.23 -15.92
C ILE A 159 -6.71 -4.72 -16.21
N GLN A 160 -6.64 -5.07 -17.49
CA GLN A 160 -6.40 -6.44 -17.96
C GLN A 160 -4.90 -6.80 -17.83
N HIS A 161 -4.38 -6.67 -16.61
CA HIS A 161 -2.98 -6.94 -16.25
C HIS A 161 -2.89 -7.25 -14.76
N ALA A 162 -1.99 -8.15 -14.39
CA ALA A 162 -1.66 -8.43 -12.99
C ALA A 162 -0.29 -7.80 -12.73
N TYR A 163 -0.28 -6.67 -12.03
CA TYR A 163 0.95 -5.93 -11.77
C TYR A 163 1.84 -6.73 -10.80
N ASP A 164 3.15 -6.71 -11.02
CA ASP A 164 4.10 -7.04 -9.95
C ASP A 164 4.34 -5.82 -9.04
N LEU A 165 5.07 -6.05 -7.96
CA LEU A 165 5.43 -4.98 -7.03
C LEU A 165 6.26 -3.88 -7.70
N ALA A 166 7.19 -4.23 -8.60
CA ALA A 166 8.04 -3.24 -9.26
C ALA A 166 7.24 -2.30 -10.17
N GLU A 167 6.24 -2.81 -10.89
CA GLU A 167 5.33 -2.00 -11.70
C GLU A 167 4.46 -1.10 -10.82
N VAL A 168 3.90 -1.62 -9.71
CA VAL A 168 3.14 -0.81 -8.75
C VAL A 168 4.01 0.29 -8.13
N ASP A 169 5.25 -0.01 -7.75
CA ASP A 169 6.21 0.94 -7.19
C ASP A 169 6.59 2.07 -8.16
N HIS A 170 6.56 1.80 -9.46
CA HIS A 170 6.83 2.81 -10.47
C HIS A 170 5.69 3.81 -10.68
N ILE A 171 4.50 3.56 -10.13
CA ILE A 171 3.36 4.48 -10.24
C ILE A 171 3.52 5.58 -9.19
N ALA A 172 4.08 6.72 -9.62
CA ALA A 172 4.18 7.93 -8.77
C ALA A 172 2.80 8.55 -8.48
N TYR A 173 2.70 9.37 -7.43
CA TYR A 173 1.46 10.02 -6.99
C TYR A 173 0.73 10.76 -8.13
N SER A 174 1.46 11.57 -8.90
CA SER A 174 0.86 12.31 -10.01
C SER A 174 0.51 11.43 -11.22
N THR A 175 1.17 10.28 -11.36
CA THR A 175 0.88 9.29 -12.40
C THR A 175 -0.43 8.58 -12.08
N LEU A 176 -0.61 8.12 -10.84
CA LEU A 176 -1.87 7.53 -10.38
C LEU A 176 -3.04 8.51 -10.55
N HIS A 177 -2.84 9.77 -10.17
CA HIS A 177 -3.86 10.81 -10.34
C HIS A 177 -4.22 11.05 -11.82
N GLU A 178 -3.26 10.98 -12.74
CA GLU A 178 -3.57 11.05 -14.17
C GLU A 178 -4.32 9.81 -14.66
N MET A 179 -3.97 8.62 -14.17
CA MET A 179 -4.70 7.38 -14.47
C MET A 179 -6.18 7.47 -14.03
N LEU A 180 -6.49 8.09 -12.89
CA LEU A 180 -7.88 8.37 -12.48
C LEU A 180 -8.61 9.23 -13.51
N ARG A 181 -7.95 10.22 -14.09
CA ARG A 181 -8.56 11.10 -15.10
C ARG A 181 -8.84 10.34 -16.40
N GLU A 182 -7.92 9.49 -16.83
CA GLU A 182 -8.09 8.63 -18.00
C GLU A 182 -9.20 7.58 -17.79
N ALA A 183 -9.23 6.95 -16.61
CA ALA A 183 -10.27 6.00 -16.22
C ALA A 183 -11.65 6.66 -16.14
N ALA A 184 -11.77 7.83 -15.49
CA ALA A 184 -13.01 8.58 -15.41
C ALA A 184 -13.55 8.98 -16.79
N ALA A 185 -12.67 9.44 -17.69
CA ALA A 185 -13.05 9.76 -19.06
C ALA A 185 -13.60 8.53 -19.79
N SER A 186 -12.95 7.37 -19.63
CA SER A 186 -13.37 6.10 -20.22
C SER A 186 -14.70 5.59 -19.65
N LEU A 187 -14.93 5.72 -18.34
CA LEU A 187 -16.15 5.26 -17.67
C LEU A 187 -17.37 6.14 -17.94
N LEU A 188 -17.17 7.43 -18.21
CA LEU A 188 -18.24 8.39 -18.46
C LEU A 188 -18.63 8.49 -19.94
N GLU A 189 -17.69 8.35 -20.85
CA GLU A 189 -17.93 8.50 -22.28
C GLU A 189 -18.37 7.17 -22.92
N LYS A 190 -19.22 7.25 -23.95
CA LYS A 190 -19.69 6.04 -24.67
C LYS A 190 -18.64 5.48 -25.63
N LYS A 191 -17.65 6.29 -26.00
CA LYS A 191 -16.56 5.91 -26.91
C LYS A 191 -15.31 5.63 -26.08
N LEU A 192 -14.57 4.60 -26.51
CA LEU A 192 -13.25 4.31 -25.96
C LEU A 192 -12.39 5.58 -25.99
N GLN A 193 -11.87 5.96 -24.82
CA GLN A 193 -10.92 7.06 -24.69
C GLN A 193 -9.50 6.48 -24.70
N PRO A 194 -8.52 7.19 -25.25
CA PRO A 194 -7.13 6.81 -25.08
C PRO A 194 -6.74 6.91 -23.60
N ALA A 195 -5.96 5.94 -23.12
CA ALA A 195 -5.47 5.90 -21.76
C ALA A 195 -3.94 5.67 -21.73
N PRO A 196 -3.15 6.58 -22.32
CA PRO A 196 -1.72 6.38 -22.51
C PRO A 196 -0.94 6.27 -21.19
N THR A 197 -1.41 6.90 -20.11
CA THR A 197 -0.77 6.78 -18.79
C THR A 197 -1.02 5.40 -18.19
N ILE A 198 -2.26 4.90 -18.30
CA ILE A 198 -2.60 3.53 -17.91
C ILE A 198 -1.78 2.53 -18.74
N GLU A 199 -1.72 2.68 -20.06
CA GLU A 199 -0.91 1.82 -20.93
C GLU A 199 0.58 1.85 -20.55
N ALA A 200 1.14 3.04 -20.27
CA ALA A 200 2.54 3.20 -19.88
C ALA A 200 2.88 2.68 -18.47
N SER A 201 1.86 2.42 -17.63
CA SER A 201 2.06 1.81 -16.31
C SER A 201 2.40 0.31 -16.40
N ILE A 202 2.04 -0.34 -17.52
CA ILE A 202 2.34 -1.76 -17.77
C ILE A 202 3.72 -1.84 -18.41
N ARG A 203 4.73 -2.15 -17.61
CA ARG A 203 6.14 -2.20 -18.04
C ARG A 203 6.61 -3.62 -18.37
N GLY A 204 5.82 -4.62 -18.00
CA GLY A 204 6.19 -6.02 -18.02
C GLY A 204 6.78 -6.43 -16.68
N TRP A 205 6.52 -7.70 -16.31
CA TRP A 205 6.99 -8.25 -15.05
C TRP A 205 8.51 -8.29 -14.98
N THR A 206 9.01 -7.98 -13.80
CA THR A 206 10.40 -8.04 -13.39
C THR A 206 10.71 -9.38 -12.72
N GLY A 207 11.99 -9.72 -12.62
CA GLY A 207 12.46 -10.98 -12.02
C GLY A 207 12.95 -12.00 -13.05
N GLU A 208 13.64 -13.03 -12.55
CA GLU A 208 14.11 -14.14 -13.36
C GLU A 208 12.98 -15.16 -13.58
N PRO A 209 12.91 -15.81 -14.76
CA PRO A 209 11.97 -16.89 -14.99
C PRO A 209 12.19 -18.03 -13.99
N VAL A 210 11.10 -18.53 -13.42
CA VAL A 210 11.11 -19.70 -12.53
C VAL A 210 11.24 -20.97 -13.37
N ALA A 211 12.04 -21.93 -12.93
CA ALA A 211 12.19 -23.18 -13.67
C ALA A 211 10.87 -23.99 -13.67
N PRO A 212 10.54 -24.75 -14.74
CA PRO A 212 9.24 -25.40 -14.87
C PRO A 212 8.83 -26.35 -13.74
N ASP A 213 9.80 -26.92 -13.02
CA ASP A 213 9.61 -27.85 -11.91
C ASP A 213 9.72 -27.20 -10.52
N GLU A 214 10.05 -25.91 -10.47
CA GLU A 214 10.15 -25.16 -9.21
C GLU A 214 8.81 -24.60 -8.76
N THR A 215 8.61 -24.57 -7.45
CA THR A 215 7.47 -23.88 -6.84
C THR A 215 7.78 -22.41 -6.66
N ALA A 216 6.89 -21.54 -7.13
CA ALA A 216 6.98 -20.10 -6.94
C ALA A 216 5.81 -19.58 -6.10
N MET A 217 6.07 -18.50 -5.36
CA MET A 217 5.05 -17.67 -4.74
C MET A 217 5.31 -16.23 -5.15
N GLU A 218 4.34 -15.63 -5.84
CA GLU A 218 4.49 -14.31 -6.44
C GLU A 218 3.38 -13.39 -5.93
N LEU A 219 3.76 -12.23 -5.37
CA LEU A 219 2.80 -11.18 -5.03
C LEU A 219 2.39 -10.45 -6.32
N ARG A 220 1.09 -10.42 -6.58
CA ARG A 220 0.48 -9.75 -7.72
C ARG A 220 -0.61 -8.80 -7.27
N PHE A 221 -0.90 -7.81 -8.09
CA PHE A 221 -1.95 -6.84 -7.83
C PHE A 221 -2.89 -6.71 -9.02
N LEU A 222 -4.19 -6.86 -8.78
CA LEU A 222 -5.21 -6.44 -9.74
C LEU A 222 -5.52 -4.96 -9.47
N LEU A 223 -5.25 -4.10 -10.45
CA LEU A 223 -5.53 -2.67 -10.37
C LEU A 223 -6.89 -2.36 -11.00
N GLY A 224 -7.74 -1.66 -10.25
CA GLY A 224 -9.04 -1.22 -10.71
C GLY A 224 -9.35 0.22 -10.36
N PHE A 225 -10.40 0.74 -11.01
CA PHE A 225 -10.97 2.04 -10.73
C PHE A 225 -12.46 1.91 -10.48
N SER A 226 -12.96 2.58 -9.45
CA SER A 226 -14.40 2.67 -9.17
C SER A 226 -14.86 4.11 -9.30
N LEU A 227 -15.79 4.37 -10.22
CA LEU A 227 -16.46 5.65 -10.39
C LEU A 227 -17.85 5.57 -9.78
N LYS A 228 -18.13 6.43 -8.81
CA LYS A 228 -19.38 6.49 -8.06
C LYS A 228 -19.90 7.91 -7.93
N ARG A 229 -21.14 8.07 -7.50
CA ARG A 229 -21.65 9.37 -7.07
C ARG A 229 -21.11 9.70 -5.69
N ALA A 230 -20.73 10.95 -5.45
CA ALA A 230 -20.23 11.38 -4.15
C ALA A 230 -21.29 11.29 -3.03
N ASP A 231 -22.58 11.30 -3.40
CA ASP A 231 -23.71 11.21 -2.47
C ASP A 231 -24.30 9.80 -2.33
N ASP A 232 -23.62 8.76 -2.85
CA ASP A 232 -24.12 7.39 -2.84
C ASP A 232 -24.18 6.84 -1.39
N PRO A 233 -25.37 6.48 -0.87
CA PRO A 233 -25.52 6.02 0.51
C PRO A 233 -24.83 4.69 0.80
N PHE A 234 -24.49 3.90 -0.22
CA PHE A 234 -23.71 2.67 -0.06
C PHE A 234 -22.37 2.93 0.64
N TYR A 235 -21.77 4.10 0.39
CA TYR A 235 -20.45 4.49 0.87
C TYR A 235 -20.47 5.29 2.17
N ARG A 236 -21.66 5.52 2.74
CA ARG A 236 -21.80 6.34 3.93
C ARG A 236 -21.53 5.50 5.17
N VAL A 237 -20.32 5.60 5.70
CA VAL A 237 -19.96 5.01 7.00
C VAL A 237 -20.81 5.65 8.11
N PRO A 238 -21.48 4.86 8.97
CA PRO A 238 -22.17 5.38 10.14
C PRO A 238 -21.22 6.15 11.06
N LYS A 239 -21.73 7.19 11.74
CA LYS A 239 -20.90 8.04 12.62
C LYS A 239 -20.68 7.44 14.00
N ASP A 240 -21.55 6.54 14.43
CA ASP A 240 -21.39 5.83 15.69
C ASP A 240 -20.47 4.63 15.52
N GLU A 241 -19.63 4.37 16.52
CA GLU A 241 -18.62 3.30 16.54
C GLU A 241 -19.22 1.93 16.20
N ALA A 242 -20.26 1.52 16.93
CA ALA A 242 -20.93 0.24 16.69
C ALA A 242 -21.49 0.09 15.26
N GLY A 243 -22.04 1.18 14.70
CA GLY A 243 -22.51 1.22 13.32
C GLY A 243 -21.38 1.14 12.30
N SER A 244 -20.27 1.84 12.56
CA SER A 244 -19.05 1.79 11.75
C SER A 244 -18.46 0.38 11.71
N ASP A 245 -18.30 -0.24 12.88
CA ASP A 245 -17.79 -1.61 13.01
C ASP A 245 -18.67 -2.61 12.26
N ALA A 246 -19.99 -2.53 12.45
CA ALA A 246 -20.94 -3.39 11.75
C ALA A 246 -20.90 -3.18 10.23
N TYR A 247 -20.65 -1.95 9.76
CA TYR A 247 -20.51 -1.63 8.35
C TYR A 247 -19.26 -2.28 7.75
N PHE A 248 -18.10 -2.12 8.39
CA PHE A 248 -16.84 -2.70 7.93
C PHE A 248 -16.81 -4.23 8.06
N ALA A 249 -17.34 -4.80 9.15
CA ALA A 249 -17.44 -6.25 9.33
C ALA A 249 -18.25 -6.92 8.20
N ARG A 250 -19.39 -6.32 7.83
CA ARG A 250 -20.20 -6.82 6.71
C ARG A 250 -19.49 -6.66 5.36
N ARG A 251 -18.73 -5.57 5.18
CA ARG A 251 -17.93 -5.37 3.96
C ARG A 251 -16.84 -6.45 3.84
N LEU A 252 -16.16 -6.75 4.95
CA LEU A 252 -15.16 -7.81 5.03
C LEU A 252 -15.75 -9.20 4.79
N GLU A 253 -16.93 -9.50 5.33
CA GLU A 253 -17.65 -10.76 5.06
C GLU A 253 -17.94 -10.93 3.57
N ARG A 254 -18.54 -9.91 2.93
CA ARG A 254 -18.79 -9.94 1.46
C ARG A 254 -17.50 -10.10 0.67
N TYR A 255 -16.40 -9.48 1.12
CA TYR A 255 -15.10 -9.63 0.49
C TYR A 255 -14.58 -11.06 0.58
N ARG A 256 -14.65 -11.69 1.76
CA ARG A 256 -14.24 -13.09 1.95
C ARG A 256 -15.06 -14.07 1.11
N ASP A 257 -16.36 -13.87 1.00
CA ASP A 257 -17.20 -14.69 0.12
C ASP A 257 -16.81 -14.48 -1.34
N TRP A 258 -16.60 -13.23 -1.74
CA TRP A 258 -16.17 -12.88 -3.09
C TRP A 258 -14.84 -13.53 -3.48
N THR A 259 -13.83 -13.52 -2.62
CA THR A 259 -12.51 -14.11 -2.94
C THR A 259 -12.60 -15.61 -3.23
N VAL A 260 -13.46 -16.33 -2.52
CA VAL A 260 -13.73 -17.76 -2.79
C VAL A 260 -14.40 -17.94 -4.15
N ASP A 261 -15.42 -17.13 -4.44
CA ASP A 261 -16.18 -17.21 -5.70
C ASP A 261 -15.33 -16.86 -6.93
N VAL A 262 -14.45 -15.86 -6.82
CA VAL A 262 -13.65 -15.39 -7.96
C VAL A 262 -12.30 -16.07 -8.11
N ALA A 263 -11.81 -16.82 -7.13
CA ALA A 263 -10.53 -17.52 -7.23
C ALA A 263 -10.37 -18.35 -8.53
N PRO A 264 -11.37 -19.15 -8.96
CA PRO A 264 -11.29 -19.86 -10.24
C PRO A 264 -11.20 -18.94 -11.47
N LEU A 265 -11.88 -17.78 -11.43
CA LEU A 265 -11.82 -16.79 -12.52
C LEU A 265 -10.43 -16.16 -12.59
N VAL A 266 -9.84 -15.79 -11.45
CA VAL A 266 -8.50 -15.22 -11.41
C VAL A 266 -7.47 -16.23 -11.90
N ARG A 267 -7.55 -17.51 -11.52
CA ARG A 267 -6.64 -18.55 -12.05
C ARG A 267 -6.73 -18.66 -13.57
N ARG A 268 -7.94 -18.64 -14.15
CA ARG A 268 -8.16 -18.59 -15.60
C ARG A 268 -7.62 -17.32 -16.26
N CYS A 269 -7.67 -16.19 -15.55
CA CYS A 269 -7.07 -14.95 -16.00
C CYS A 269 -5.54 -14.96 -15.91
N LEU A 270 -4.89 -15.82 -15.13
CA LEU A 270 -3.44 -15.73 -14.94
C LEU A 270 -2.63 -16.74 -15.77
N ALA A 271 -3.20 -17.90 -16.10
CA ALA A 271 -2.52 -18.94 -16.86
C ALA A 271 -3.45 -19.70 -17.82
N LEU A 272 -2.84 -20.33 -18.84
CA LEU A 272 -3.55 -21.22 -19.77
C LEU A 272 -3.97 -22.55 -19.11
N ASP A 273 -3.20 -23.00 -18.12
CA ASP A 273 -3.55 -24.13 -17.25
C ASP A 273 -3.83 -23.58 -15.83
N PRO A 274 -5.10 -23.32 -15.47
CA PRO A 274 -5.46 -22.70 -14.19
C PRO A 274 -5.22 -23.62 -12.98
N GLU A 275 -5.17 -24.94 -13.18
CA GLU A 275 -5.07 -25.90 -12.07
C GLU A 275 -3.66 -25.99 -11.50
N ARG A 276 -2.65 -25.50 -12.25
CA ARG A 276 -1.28 -25.35 -11.73
C ARG A 276 -1.13 -24.19 -10.74
N LEU A 277 -2.18 -23.37 -10.58
CA LEU A 277 -2.18 -22.19 -9.75
C LEU A 277 -3.04 -22.39 -8.50
N SER A 278 -2.57 -21.84 -7.38
CA SER A 278 -3.37 -21.49 -6.21
C SER A 278 -3.27 -19.99 -5.99
N VAL A 279 -4.39 -19.36 -5.62
CA VAL A 279 -4.44 -17.92 -5.37
C VAL A 279 -4.97 -17.66 -3.96
N ASP A 280 -4.28 -16.79 -3.25
CA ASP A 280 -4.63 -16.38 -1.89
C ASP A 280 -4.73 -14.84 -1.87
N PHE A 281 -5.93 -14.33 -1.66
CA PHE A 281 -6.20 -12.89 -1.71
C PHE A 281 -5.87 -12.23 -0.37
N LEU A 282 -5.23 -11.07 -0.43
CA LEU A 282 -5.18 -10.12 0.69
C LEU A 282 -6.39 -9.19 0.60
N TYR A 283 -6.61 -8.33 1.61
CA TYR A 283 -7.77 -7.45 1.61
C TYR A 283 -7.68 -6.39 0.50
N GLN A 284 -8.81 -6.08 -0.12
CA GLN A 284 -8.91 -5.03 -1.12
C GLN A 284 -9.05 -3.68 -0.43
N ASP A 285 -8.21 -2.72 -0.83
CA ASP A 285 -8.23 -1.35 -0.31
C ASP A 285 -7.91 -0.34 -1.42
N LEU A 286 -7.95 0.95 -1.08
CA LEU A 286 -7.37 2.01 -1.90
C LEU A 286 -5.91 1.70 -2.24
N PHE A 287 -5.46 2.24 -3.36
CA PHE A 287 -4.20 1.88 -4.00
C PHE A 287 -3.01 1.73 -3.05
N TYR A 288 -2.77 2.72 -2.18
CA TYR A 288 -1.60 2.73 -1.30
C TYR A 288 -1.74 1.80 -0.10
N GLY A 289 -2.91 1.76 0.55
CA GLY A 289 -3.16 0.84 1.68
C GLY A 289 -3.06 -0.63 1.26
N ALA A 290 -3.64 -0.99 0.11
CA ALA A 290 -3.54 -2.35 -0.42
C ALA A 290 -2.11 -2.72 -0.84
N LYS A 291 -1.37 -1.76 -1.42
CA LYS A 291 0.05 -1.93 -1.73
C LYS A 291 0.86 -2.19 -0.46
N GLU A 292 0.70 -1.33 0.55
CA GLU A 292 1.40 -1.43 1.83
C GLU A 292 1.13 -2.78 2.50
N GLN A 293 -0.14 -3.21 2.56
CA GLN A 293 -0.52 -4.52 3.06
C GLN A 293 0.18 -5.66 2.30
N GLY A 294 0.20 -5.60 0.96
CA GLY A 294 0.88 -6.60 0.15
C GLY A 294 2.39 -6.70 0.44
N VAL A 295 3.06 -5.55 0.57
CA VAL A 295 4.50 -5.48 0.89
C VAL A 295 4.78 -5.96 2.31
N ALA A 296 3.97 -5.57 3.28
CA ALA A 296 4.08 -5.98 4.68
C ALA A 296 3.95 -7.51 4.79
N GLU A 297 2.92 -8.08 4.17
CA GLU A 297 2.69 -9.52 4.20
C GLU A 297 3.79 -10.31 3.46
N LEU A 298 4.25 -9.84 2.30
CA LEU A 298 5.37 -10.47 1.59
C LEU A 298 6.66 -10.47 2.44
N SER A 299 6.92 -9.35 3.14
CA SER A 299 8.08 -9.23 4.03
C SER A 299 7.96 -10.19 5.22
N LEU A 300 6.77 -10.29 5.82
CA LEU A 300 6.50 -11.21 6.92
C LEU A 300 6.67 -12.68 6.50
N LEU A 301 6.12 -13.08 5.35
CA LEU A 301 6.30 -14.42 4.80
C LEU A 301 7.77 -14.74 4.50
N GLY A 302 8.54 -13.75 4.02
CA GLY A 302 9.99 -13.86 3.85
C GLY A 302 10.69 -14.18 5.17
N LEU A 303 10.38 -13.42 6.22
CA LEU A 303 10.92 -13.62 7.57
C LEU A 303 10.55 -15.01 8.11
N LEU A 304 9.29 -15.43 8.02
CA LEU A 304 8.86 -16.75 8.49
C LEU A 304 9.53 -17.89 7.71
N SER A 305 9.80 -17.70 6.42
CA SER A 305 10.55 -18.64 5.59
C SER A 305 12.01 -18.78 6.07
N GLU A 306 12.65 -17.68 6.47
CA GLU A 306 13.99 -17.71 7.06
C GLU A 306 14.03 -18.39 8.43
N VAL A 307 13.01 -18.15 9.27
CA VAL A 307 12.86 -18.87 10.53
C VAL A 307 12.74 -20.37 10.27
N ARG A 308 11.84 -20.80 9.39
CA ARG A 308 11.66 -22.22 9.04
C ARG A 308 12.94 -22.84 8.47
N ARG A 309 13.68 -22.10 7.63
CA ARG A 309 14.98 -22.55 7.10
C ARG A 309 16.00 -22.75 8.22
N THR A 310 16.03 -21.84 9.19
CA THR A 310 16.90 -21.93 10.35
C THR A 310 16.57 -23.15 11.20
N LEU A 311 15.28 -23.38 11.48
CA LEU A 311 14.81 -24.57 12.21
C LEU A 311 15.19 -25.87 11.49
N ALA A 312 14.92 -25.95 10.18
CA ALA A 312 15.24 -27.11 9.37
C ALA A 312 16.76 -27.40 9.32
N ALA A 313 17.59 -26.36 9.20
CA ALA A 313 19.05 -26.51 9.20
C ALA A 313 19.61 -26.98 10.56
N LYS A 314 18.83 -26.83 11.63
CA LYS A 314 19.17 -27.29 12.98
C LYS A 314 18.45 -28.57 13.38
N GLU A 315 17.63 -29.14 12.49
CA GLU A 315 16.80 -30.33 12.75
C GLU A 315 15.88 -30.15 13.99
N LEU A 316 15.29 -28.96 14.12
CA LEU A 316 14.42 -28.61 15.24
C LEU A 316 12.97 -28.49 14.81
N GLU A 317 12.08 -29.00 15.65
CA GLU A 317 10.66 -28.71 15.54
C GLU A 317 10.33 -27.35 16.19
N PRO A 318 9.32 -26.62 15.69
CA PRO A 318 8.96 -25.30 16.22
C PRO A 318 8.68 -25.30 17.73
N ASP A 319 8.04 -26.35 18.26
CA ASP A 319 7.69 -26.50 19.68
C ASP A 319 8.91 -26.73 20.61
N GLN A 320 10.13 -26.73 20.04
CA GLN A 320 11.39 -26.84 20.77
C GLN A 320 12.14 -25.51 20.82
N VAL A 321 11.53 -24.42 20.38
CA VAL A 321 12.18 -23.13 20.16
C VAL A 321 11.40 -22.02 20.85
N HIS A 322 12.16 -21.12 21.50
CA HIS A 322 11.67 -19.86 22.04
C HIS A 322 12.23 -18.70 21.20
N ALA A 323 11.42 -17.68 20.90
CA ALA A 323 11.90 -16.46 20.25
C ALA A 323 11.89 -15.27 21.23
N ALA A 324 12.94 -14.45 21.21
CA ALA A 324 12.90 -13.13 21.83
C ALA A 324 12.94 -12.04 20.76
N VAL A 325 12.01 -11.09 20.83
CA VAL A 325 11.88 -9.96 19.91
C VAL A 325 12.29 -8.69 20.64
N ALA A 326 13.15 -7.88 20.02
CA ALA A 326 13.49 -6.56 20.54
C ALA A 326 13.74 -5.55 19.41
N PRO A 327 13.41 -4.27 19.63
CA PRO A 327 13.84 -3.20 18.74
C PRO A 327 15.34 -2.94 18.91
N LEU A 328 16.00 -2.64 17.79
CA LEU A 328 17.38 -2.20 17.72
C LEU A 328 17.43 -0.89 16.93
N ASP A 329 18.02 0.12 17.56
CA ASP A 329 18.30 1.40 16.94
C ASP A 329 19.60 1.30 16.13
N MET A 330 19.49 1.43 14.80
CA MET A 330 20.60 1.41 13.86
C MET A 330 21.01 2.83 13.43
N GLY A 331 20.56 3.85 14.16
CA GLY A 331 20.82 5.27 13.94
C GLY A 331 19.89 5.89 12.91
N GLU A 332 19.90 5.40 11.66
CA GLU A 332 19.06 5.93 10.59
C GLU A 332 17.72 5.18 10.42
N HIS A 333 17.59 4.01 11.07
CA HIS A 333 16.39 3.17 11.01
C HIS A 333 16.29 2.32 12.27
N ILE A 334 15.07 1.83 12.53
CA ILE A 334 14.80 0.85 13.58
C ILE A 334 14.64 -0.52 12.90
N VAL A 335 15.24 -1.56 13.50
CA VAL A 335 14.96 -2.95 13.13
C VAL A 335 14.38 -3.69 14.31
N LEU A 336 13.37 -4.52 14.07
CA LEU A 336 12.92 -5.53 15.02
C LEU A 336 13.70 -6.82 14.75
N ARG A 337 14.53 -7.23 15.72
CA ARG A 337 15.26 -8.49 15.64
C ARG A 337 14.55 -9.54 16.48
N ALA A 338 14.33 -10.71 15.88
CA ALA A 338 13.90 -11.91 16.58
C ALA A 338 15.07 -12.90 16.66
N ASN A 339 15.55 -13.17 17.88
CA ASN A 339 16.55 -14.20 18.14
C ASN A 339 15.85 -15.51 18.51
N LEU A 340 16.29 -16.61 17.91
CA LEU A 340 15.76 -17.96 18.15
C LEU A 340 16.65 -18.70 19.14
N TYR A 341 16.07 -19.26 20.20
CA TYR A 341 16.77 -19.94 21.28
C TYR A 341 16.23 -21.35 21.48
N ALA A 342 17.11 -22.20 22.02
CA ALA A 342 16.70 -23.44 22.65
C ALA A 342 15.88 -23.18 23.91
N LEU A 343 14.96 -24.09 24.25
CA LEU A 343 14.19 -23.99 25.50
C LEU A 343 15.05 -24.10 26.76
N ASP A 344 16.19 -24.79 26.69
CA ASP A 344 17.17 -24.86 27.78
C ASP A 344 18.11 -23.63 27.84
N GLY A 345 17.91 -22.66 26.93
CA GLY A 345 18.63 -21.40 26.87
C GLY A 345 19.96 -21.48 26.13
N GLY A 346 20.84 -20.51 26.38
CA GLY A 346 22.14 -20.39 25.71
C GLY A 346 22.17 -19.34 24.60
N LEU A 347 23.18 -19.44 23.73
CA LEU A 347 23.36 -18.51 22.61
C LEU A 347 22.25 -18.69 21.58
N PRO A 348 21.82 -17.63 20.89
CA PRO A 348 20.82 -17.74 19.84
C PRO A 348 21.32 -18.63 18.70
N TRP A 349 20.44 -19.49 18.18
CA TRP A 349 20.71 -20.36 17.04
C TRP A 349 20.73 -19.62 15.71
N GLY A 350 20.03 -18.48 15.67
CA GLY A 350 19.93 -17.58 14.54
C GLY A 350 19.09 -16.36 14.91
N SER A 351 19.14 -15.37 14.03
CA SER A 351 18.38 -14.14 14.15
C SER A 351 17.74 -13.81 12.81
N VAL A 352 16.53 -13.29 12.85
CA VAL A 352 15.86 -12.67 11.71
C VAL A 352 15.52 -11.23 12.05
N GLU A 353 15.46 -10.37 11.04
CA GLU A 353 15.28 -8.93 11.21
C GLU A 353 14.17 -8.42 10.31
N LYS A 354 13.31 -7.56 10.87
CA LYS A 354 12.28 -6.80 10.15
C LYS A 354 12.65 -5.32 10.25
N ALA A 355 12.81 -4.64 9.11
CA ALA A 355 12.96 -3.19 9.11
C ALA A 355 11.63 -2.54 9.50
N VAL A 356 11.69 -1.47 10.30
CA VAL A 356 10.51 -0.71 10.75
C VAL A 356 10.62 0.72 10.22
N ASP A 357 9.55 1.24 9.59
CA ASP A 357 9.47 2.65 9.21
C ASP A 357 9.50 3.51 10.49
N LEU A 358 10.29 4.59 10.50
CA LEU A 358 10.33 5.51 11.64
C LEU A 358 8.97 6.16 11.93
N ALA A 359 8.09 6.20 10.93
CA ALA A 359 6.72 6.65 11.05
C ALA A 359 5.73 5.54 11.46
N ALA A 360 6.14 4.29 11.67
CA ALA A 360 5.24 3.21 12.09
C ALA A 360 4.95 3.27 13.61
N ASP A 361 3.89 2.59 14.03
CA ASP A 361 3.66 2.30 15.46
C ASP A 361 4.50 1.08 15.86
N LEU A 362 5.60 1.33 16.56
CA LEU A 362 6.52 0.26 16.96
C LEU A 362 5.85 -0.82 17.83
N GLY A 363 4.83 -0.47 18.63
CA GLY A 363 4.11 -1.44 19.45
C GLY A 363 3.34 -2.43 18.59
N ALA A 364 2.57 -1.92 17.63
CA ALA A 364 1.84 -2.75 16.67
C ALA A 364 2.79 -3.63 15.84
N GLU A 365 3.93 -3.09 15.42
CA GLU A 365 4.94 -3.84 14.66
C GLU A 365 5.58 -5.00 15.46
N VAL A 366 5.74 -4.81 16.78
CA VAL A 366 6.19 -5.88 17.70
C VAL A 366 5.12 -6.95 17.84
N ASP A 367 3.86 -6.54 18.06
CA ASP A 367 2.73 -7.46 18.23
C ASP A 367 2.55 -8.33 16.99
N ASP A 368 2.54 -7.72 15.79
CA ASP A 368 2.42 -8.41 14.50
C ASP A 368 3.53 -9.46 14.31
N LEU A 369 4.78 -9.13 14.65
CA LEU A 369 5.90 -10.06 14.53
C LEU A 369 5.77 -11.21 15.56
N CYS A 370 5.36 -10.91 16.79
CA CYS A 370 5.19 -11.92 17.83
C CYS A 370 4.07 -12.90 17.49
N ASP A 371 2.91 -12.41 17.05
CA ASP A 371 1.79 -13.24 16.60
C ASP A 371 2.17 -14.11 15.41
N ALA A 372 2.90 -13.56 14.44
CA ALA A 372 3.40 -14.31 13.30
C ALA A 372 4.36 -15.44 13.73
N LEU A 373 5.27 -15.18 14.66
CA LEU A 373 6.19 -16.18 15.21
C LEU A 373 5.45 -17.26 16.01
N LEU A 374 4.40 -16.90 16.76
CA LEU A 374 3.54 -17.90 17.41
C LEU A 374 2.77 -18.75 16.39
N SER A 375 2.34 -18.16 15.28
CA SER A 375 1.56 -18.86 14.23
C SER A 375 2.30 -20.02 13.57
N ILE A 376 3.64 -20.02 13.57
CA ILE A 376 4.45 -21.12 13.03
C ILE A 376 4.66 -22.27 14.04
N GLY A 377 4.14 -22.12 15.27
CA GLY A 377 4.11 -23.16 16.29
C GLY A 377 5.27 -23.12 17.28
N LEU A 378 5.92 -21.96 17.48
CA LEU A 378 6.95 -21.83 18.53
C LEU A 378 6.34 -22.04 19.92
N GLU A 379 7.13 -22.61 20.84
CA GLU A 379 6.70 -22.84 22.23
C GLU A 379 6.37 -21.53 22.96
N GLY A 380 7.12 -20.47 22.63
CA GLY A 380 6.92 -19.17 23.24
C GLY A 380 7.63 -18.04 22.51
N VAL A 381 7.11 -16.84 22.74
CA VAL A 381 7.71 -15.58 22.31
C VAL A 381 7.82 -14.65 23.52
N SER A 382 8.91 -13.90 23.62
CA SER A 382 9.11 -12.85 24.62
C SER A 382 9.47 -11.53 23.97
N VAL A 383 9.00 -10.42 24.52
CA VAL A 383 9.41 -9.08 24.12
C VAL A 383 10.51 -8.59 25.07
N ALA A 384 11.58 -8.04 24.53
CA ALA A 384 12.74 -7.56 25.26
C ALA A 384 13.05 -6.10 24.90
N THR A 385 13.81 -5.41 25.76
CA THR A 385 14.22 -4.02 25.51
C THR A 385 15.43 -3.90 24.59
N GLY A 386 16.13 -5.01 24.36
CA GLY A 386 17.32 -5.08 23.52
C GLY A 386 18.03 -6.42 23.64
N PHE A 387 19.23 -6.49 23.06
CA PHE A 387 20.11 -7.65 23.14
C PHE A 387 21.51 -7.25 23.62
N SER A 388 22.11 -8.11 24.44
CA SER A 388 23.52 -7.99 24.82
C SER A 388 24.45 -8.28 23.62
N GLN A 389 25.76 -8.06 23.78
CA GLN A 389 26.75 -8.34 22.71
C GLN A 389 26.74 -9.80 22.25
N ASP A 390 26.45 -10.73 23.14
CA ASP A 390 26.37 -12.16 22.84
C ASP A 390 24.97 -12.58 22.32
N GLY A 391 24.06 -11.61 22.15
CA GLY A 391 22.72 -11.83 21.63
C GLY A 391 21.72 -12.34 22.67
N HIS A 392 21.98 -12.20 23.97
CA HIS A 392 20.99 -12.54 25.00
C HIS A 392 19.96 -11.40 25.16
N ALA A 393 18.69 -11.76 25.27
CA ALA A 393 17.62 -10.79 25.46
C ALA A 393 17.73 -10.10 26.82
N GLU A 394 17.61 -8.78 26.83
CA GLU A 394 17.64 -7.95 28.03
C GLU A 394 16.23 -7.51 28.41
N GLY A 395 15.84 -7.71 29.68
CA GLY A 395 14.51 -7.34 30.17
C GLY A 395 13.36 -8.10 29.50
N ALA A 396 13.59 -9.36 29.10
CA ALA A 396 12.60 -10.14 28.37
C ALA A 396 11.38 -10.50 29.24
N GLU A 397 10.19 -10.20 28.73
CA GLU A 397 8.91 -10.58 29.32
C GLU A 397 8.11 -11.45 28.34
N PRO A 398 7.39 -12.49 28.81
CA PRO A 398 6.56 -13.30 27.93
C PRO A 398 5.53 -12.46 27.18
N TYR A 399 5.45 -12.65 25.86
CA TYR A 399 4.43 -12.02 25.05
C TYR A 399 3.06 -12.63 25.35
N GLN A 400 2.05 -11.80 25.53
CA GLN A 400 0.65 -12.21 25.69
C GLN A 400 -0.15 -11.58 24.55
N PRO A 401 -0.71 -12.38 23.63
CA PRO A 401 -1.56 -11.86 22.56
C PRO A 401 -2.72 -11.07 23.17
N ALA A 402 -3.02 -9.92 22.57
CA ALA A 402 -4.08 -9.02 23.01
C ALA A 402 -5.50 -9.57 22.79
#